data_AF-A0A9W7D0V8-F1
#
_entry.id   AF-A0A9W7D0V8-F1
#
_cell.length_a   1.000
_cell.length_b   1.000
_cell.length_c   1.000
_cell.angle_alpha   90.00
_cell.angle_beta   90.00
_cell.angle_gamma   90.00
#
_symmetry.space_group_name_H-M   'P 1'
#
loop_
_entity.id
_entity.type
_entity.pdbx_description
1 polymer ?
#
loop_
_entity_poly.entity_id
_entity_poly.type
_entity_poly.pdbx_seq_one_letter_code
_entity_poly.pdbx_strand_id
1 'polypeptide(L)'
;MFREGSSIGMFREGCSTTMFSNDISFKLEKMHSSTRQAAARSPLNEDSGRVAKRFCPRMNRTAINDVSCVPASAWCYPQNLNFLHAHFPQKIYALPHVMETIWTFMLSPQEAVMEASKANDLTWLKNLLDRFDCDVSDAVVCSASNGNVEVLELLLPHLFDTENDDASDGSWDTLKQAVCAAAENSHLHAVSLLLPKFGETDDVAWELITAAAKKGDLGLLKVATEIADDGYVREDRMERSRTLLWTIYAGQTEAATFLMKRYYREWFLEEALEVALARNLSTVADCIYDVVVADNGYGHSVEEFFVSLAHDGYLETLEFMYSRGVNNWKVVSNACVSAAQSNEVKILKVLLDTGKVSTQSFQMACWYASRNSKKKALIFLCASKLASEQAIKRAFESAGTLEISKLLYEKLQDPVEATKTAFRNATCCGVSYKYTLSQPADRIAIVKFLISTKHISVELVIEAFLFAATRRWEVVKALMREPCISLEIARKAYNKAMAAGQTNIAELLVRRLDVELKTGEICE
;
A
#
# COMPACT_ATOMS: atom_id res chain seq x y z
N MET A 1 -40.04 -12.40 -22.08
CA MET A 1 -39.77 -13.00 -20.77
C MET A 1 -38.26 -13.18 -20.64
N PHE A 2 -37.55 -12.08 -20.40
CA PHE A 2 -36.12 -12.05 -20.05
C PHE A 2 -35.94 -10.74 -19.26
N ARG A 3 -35.66 -10.85 -17.96
CA ARG A 3 -35.23 -9.73 -17.10
C ARG A 3 -33.72 -9.87 -16.96
N GLU A 4 -32.97 -8.98 -17.58
CA GLU A 4 -31.54 -8.82 -17.30
C GLU A 4 -31.41 -7.95 -16.05
N GLY A 5 -30.76 -8.51 -15.02
CA GLY A 5 -30.40 -7.80 -13.80
C GLY A 5 -29.21 -6.87 -14.08
N SER A 6 -29.44 -5.57 -13.88
CA SER A 6 -28.38 -4.56 -13.83
C SER A 6 -27.49 -4.80 -12.61
N SER A 7 -26.27 -5.28 -12.82
CA SER A 7 -25.20 -5.15 -11.83
C SER A 7 -24.43 -3.87 -12.11
N ILE A 8 -24.51 -2.96 -11.15
CA ILE A 8 -23.80 -1.68 -11.14
C ILE A 8 -22.30 -1.98 -11.00
N GLY A 9 -21.52 -1.70 -12.03
CA GLY A 9 -20.07 -1.74 -11.96
C GLY A 9 -19.56 -0.52 -11.20
N MET A 10 -19.00 -0.74 -10.01
CA MET A 10 -18.17 0.26 -9.34
C MET A 10 -16.84 0.37 -10.08
N PHE A 11 -16.58 1.55 -10.64
CA PHE A 11 -15.28 1.94 -11.17
C PHE A 11 -14.30 2.15 -10.01
N ARG A 12 -13.19 1.41 -9.98
CA ARG A 12 -11.98 1.82 -9.25
C ARG A 12 -11.04 2.50 -10.25
N GLU A 13 -10.74 3.78 -10.01
CA GLU A 13 -9.65 4.48 -10.65
C GLU A 13 -8.33 3.91 -10.13
N GLY A 14 -7.40 3.63 -11.05
CA GLY A 14 -6.12 3.00 -10.74
C GLY A 14 -5.18 3.93 -9.99
N CYS A 15 -4.62 3.43 -8.89
CA CYS A 15 -3.36 3.93 -8.37
C CYS A 15 -2.21 3.19 -9.08
N SER A 16 -1.36 3.98 -9.74
CA SER A 16 -0.14 3.53 -10.41
C SER A 16 0.90 3.12 -9.38
N THR A 17 1.08 1.81 -9.15
CA THR A 17 2.23 1.26 -8.41
C THR A 17 3.45 1.22 -9.33
N THR A 18 4.18 2.33 -9.38
CA THR A 18 5.55 2.37 -9.88
C THR A 18 6.40 3.10 -8.85
N MET A 19 7.14 2.35 -8.02
CA MET A 19 8.54 2.62 -7.64
C MET A 19 8.98 1.72 -6.47
N PHE A 20 10.26 1.33 -6.51
CA PHE A 20 11.08 0.65 -5.49
C PHE A 20 10.99 -0.88 -5.37
N SER A 21 11.66 -1.58 -6.29
CA SER A 21 12.06 -2.99 -6.09
C SER A 21 13.58 -3.25 -6.24
N ASN A 22 14.39 -2.25 -6.58
CA ASN A 22 15.83 -2.48 -6.85
C ASN A 22 16.74 -1.61 -5.97
N ASP A 23 16.91 -1.93 -4.68
CA ASP A 23 18.13 -1.47 -3.96
C ASP A 23 18.48 -2.18 -2.64
N ILE A 24 17.81 -3.28 -2.25
CA ILE A 24 18.10 -3.99 -0.97
C ILE A 24 18.58 -5.42 -1.25
N SER A 25 19.66 -5.57 -2.02
CA SER A 25 20.28 -6.90 -2.23
C SER A 25 21.81 -6.90 -2.26
N PHE A 26 22.49 -5.89 -1.71
CA PHE A 26 23.97 -5.86 -1.78
C PHE A 26 24.74 -5.56 -0.49
N LYS A 27 24.17 -5.73 0.71
CA LYS A 27 24.88 -5.39 1.96
C LYS A 27 24.87 -6.39 3.12
N LEU A 28 24.46 -7.64 2.93
CA LEU A 28 24.37 -8.62 4.05
C LEU A 28 25.34 -9.81 4.00
N GLU A 29 26.36 -9.81 3.14
CA GLU A 29 27.23 -10.98 2.96
C GLU A 29 28.71 -10.78 3.37
N LYS A 30 29.00 -9.85 4.28
CA LYS A 30 30.39 -9.61 4.69
C LYS A 30 30.56 -9.23 6.16
N MET A 31 30.21 -10.12 7.09
CA MET A 31 30.61 -9.95 8.49
C MET A 31 30.68 -11.22 9.35
N HIS A 32 31.05 -12.37 8.76
CA HIS A 32 31.45 -13.55 9.54
C HIS A 32 32.77 -14.14 9.04
N SER A 33 33.89 -13.63 9.54
CA SER A 33 35.08 -14.44 9.83
C SER A 33 36.17 -13.64 10.57
N SER A 34 36.83 -14.34 11.50
CA SER A 34 38.12 -14.01 12.15
C SER A 34 38.03 -13.03 13.35
N THR A 35 38.60 -13.27 14.53
CA THR A 35 39.82 -14.02 14.87
C THR A 35 39.83 -14.38 16.37
N ARG A 36 40.30 -15.59 16.71
CA ARG A 36 40.74 -15.98 18.07
C ARG A 36 42.16 -15.46 18.33
N GLN A 37 42.44 -14.90 19.51
CA GLN A 37 43.74 -15.10 20.17
C GLN A 37 43.62 -14.89 21.68
N ALA A 38 44.21 -15.83 22.42
CA ALA A 38 44.25 -15.90 23.88
C ALA A 38 45.45 -15.14 24.45
N ALA A 39 45.30 -14.61 25.67
CA ALA A 39 46.42 -14.32 26.56
C ALA A 39 45.97 -14.47 28.02
N ALA A 40 46.70 -15.31 28.76
CA ALA A 40 46.52 -15.58 30.18
C ALA A 40 47.08 -14.43 31.05
N ARG A 41 46.48 -14.19 32.23
CA ARG A 41 47.11 -13.61 33.43
C ARG A 41 46.26 -13.85 34.70
N SER A 42 46.97 -14.02 35.80
CA SER A 42 46.62 -14.63 37.11
C SER A 42 45.67 -13.81 38.03
N PRO A 43 45.18 -14.39 39.14
CA PRO A 43 44.00 -13.92 39.88
C PRO A 43 44.35 -13.07 41.09
N LEU A 44 43.95 -11.80 41.13
CA LEU A 44 43.83 -11.00 42.35
C LEU A 44 42.73 -9.92 42.19
N ASN A 45 41.75 -9.95 43.11
CA ASN A 45 40.69 -8.97 43.39
C ASN A 45 39.66 -8.66 42.28
N GLU A 46 38.60 -9.47 42.21
CA GLU A 46 37.44 -9.23 41.31
C GLU A 46 36.31 -8.36 41.91
N ASP A 47 36.22 -8.18 43.23
CA ASP A 47 35.08 -7.45 43.84
C ASP A 47 35.22 -5.92 43.84
N SER A 48 36.44 -5.38 43.89
CA SER A 48 36.66 -3.92 43.87
C SER A 48 36.53 -3.31 42.47
N GLY A 49 36.65 -4.14 41.42
CA GLY A 49 36.61 -3.71 40.01
C GLY A 49 35.20 -3.53 39.44
N ARG A 50 34.17 -4.13 40.05
CA ARG A 50 32.77 -4.01 39.58
C ARG A 50 32.13 -2.67 39.93
N VAL A 51 32.46 -2.09 41.09
CA VAL A 51 31.92 -0.80 41.54
C VAL A 51 32.55 0.36 40.76
N ALA A 52 33.86 0.31 40.50
CA ALA A 52 34.55 1.36 39.73
C ALA A 52 34.17 1.38 38.23
N LYS A 53 33.79 0.23 37.65
CA LYS A 53 33.34 0.14 36.25
C LYS A 53 31.91 0.61 36.02
N ARG A 54 31.07 0.69 37.06
CA ARG A 54 29.70 1.23 36.93
C ARG A 54 29.66 2.73 36.60
N PHE A 55 30.75 3.48 36.85
CA PHE A 55 30.67 4.96 36.87
C PHE A 55 31.82 5.69 36.13
N CYS A 56 32.64 5.00 35.30
CA CYS A 56 33.66 5.64 34.46
C CYS A 56 33.99 4.87 33.17
N PRO A 57 33.38 5.22 32.01
CA PRO A 57 33.81 4.67 30.72
C PRO A 57 34.84 5.60 30.06
N ARG A 58 36.13 5.29 30.23
CA ARG A 58 37.30 5.62 29.37
C ARG A 58 38.45 6.37 30.06
N MET A 59 39.52 5.62 30.34
CA MET A 59 40.88 6.06 30.02
C MET A 59 41.66 4.88 29.42
N ASN A 60 41.65 4.76 28.08
CA ASN A 60 42.85 4.50 27.27
C ASN A 60 42.56 4.56 25.76
N ARG A 61 43.48 5.19 25.03
CA ARG A 61 43.44 5.63 23.62
C ARG A 61 43.49 4.48 22.60
N THR A 62 42.78 4.62 21.46
CA THR A 62 43.32 5.12 20.16
C THR A 62 42.17 5.20 19.14
N ALA A 63 42.09 6.33 18.43
CA ALA A 63 41.11 6.60 17.37
C ALA A 63 41.44 5.85 16.08
N ILE A 64 40.42 5.51 15.28
CA ILE A 64 40.34 5.63 13.80
C ILE A 64 38.87 5.37 13.36
N ASN A 65 38.29 6.40 12.72
CA ASN A 65 37.24 6.51 11.69
C ASN A 65 36.04 5.54 11.65
N ASP A 66 34.81 6.04 11.81
CA ASP A 66 33.92 6.41 10.69
C ASP A 66 32.57 7.01 11.19
N VAL A 67 31.95 7.80 10.33
CA VAL A 67 30.87 8.77 10.59
C VAL A 67 29.48 8.12 10.52
N SER A 68 28.68 8.26 11.60
CA SER A 68 27.23 8.57 11.64
C SER A 68 26.49 7.92 12.84
N CYS A 69 26.67 8.46 14.05
CA CYS A 69 25.72 8.32 15.16
C CYS A 69 25.79 9.61 15.99
N VAL A 70 24.64 10.25 16.22
CA VAL A 70 24.49 11.35 17.17
C VAL A 70 24.63 10.76 18.58
N PRO A 71 25.53 11.23 19.46
CA PRO A 71 25.60 10.76 20.84
C PRO A 71 24.64 11.59 21.70
N ALA A 72 23.64 10.93 22.27
CA ALA A 72 22.89 11.47 23.40
C ALA A 72 23.73 11.36 24.69
N SER A 73 23.63 12.43 25.48
CA SER A 73 24.04 12.63 26.89
C SER A 73 25.53 12.59 27.26
N ALA A 74 26.19 13.73 27.04
CA ALA A 74 27.23 14.23 27.93
C ALA A 74 26.69 15.48 28.65
N TRP A 75 25.96 15.30 29.75
CA TRP A 75 25.51 16.40 30.60
C TRP A 75 25.60 16.00 32.07
N CYS A 76 26.74 16.29 32.71
CA CYS A 76 26.80 16.45 34.16
C CYS A 76 26.45 17.90 34.48
N TYR A 77 25.38 18.14 35.25
CA TYR A 77 25.09 19.47 35.78
C TYR A 77 26.11 19.88 36.85
N PRO A 78 26.42 21.19 37.03
CA PRO A 78 27.64 21.65 37.70
C PRO A 78 27.62 21.57 39.24
N GLN A 79 26.49 21.25 39.87
CA GLN A 79 26.31 21.50 41.31
C GLN A 79 26.93 20.43 42.23
N ASN A 80 27.22 19.22 41.73
CA ASN A 80 27.84 18.14 42.50
C ASN A 80 29.36 17.92 42.24
N LEU A 81 29.96 18.70 41.32
CA LEU A 81 31.38 18.59 40.98
C LEU A 81 32.32 18.96 42.13
N ASN A 82 31.89 19.81 43.08
CA ASN A 82 32.77 20.29 44.15
C ASN A 82 33.11 19.22 45.22
N PHE A 83 32.27 18.19 45.42
CA PHE A 83 32.54 17.10 46.38
C PHE A 83 33.08 15.82 45.72
N LEU A 84 32.86 15.62 44.42
CA LEU A 84 33.53 14.55 43.64
C LEU A 84 35.05 14.74 43.54
N HIS A 85 35.54 15.96 43.77
CA HIS A 85 36.96 16.29 43.92
C HIS A 85 37.47 16.22 45.39
N ALA A 86 36.62 15.85 46.35
CA ALA A 86 37.05 15.64 47.72
C ALA A 86 37.85 14.33 47.83
N HIS A 87 39.15 14.43 48.11
CA HIS A 87 40.00 13.26 48.37
C HIS A 87 39.66 12.65 49.74
N PHE A 88 38.72 11.71 49.79
CA PHE A 88 38.48 10.91 50.98
C PHE A 88 39.76 10.12 51.36
N PRO A 89 40.08 9.97 52.66
CA PRO A 89 41.17 9.10 53.11
C PRO A 89 41.03 7.66 52.57
N GLN A 90 42.14 6.99 52.24
CA GLN A 90 42.14 5.61 51.70
C GLN A 90 41.35 4.61 52.56
N LYS A 91 41.29 4.83 53.88
CA LYS A 91 40.52 3.99 54.80
C LYS A 91 39.00 4.08 54.60
N ILE A 92 38.50 5.22 54.11
CA ILE A 92 37.08 5.43 53.79
C ILE A 92 36.76 4.86 52.42
N TYR A 93 37.64 5.04 51.42
CA TYR A 93 37.51 4.38 50.12
C TYR A 93 37.51 2.84 50.21
N ALA A 94 38.15 2.28 51.25
CA ALA A 94 38.16 0.84 51.51
C ALA A 94 36.84 0.29 52.10
N LEU A 95 35.83 1.14 52.34
CA LEU A 95 34.52 0.76 52.88
C LEU A 95 33.42 1.01 51.83
N PRO A 96 33.08 0.02 50.99
CA PRO A 96 32.14 0.20 49.88
C PRO A 96 30.76 0.70 50.32
N HIS A 97 30.23 0.20 51.43
CA HIS A 97 28.94 0.59 51.99
C HIS A 97 28.91 2.05 52.50
N VAL A 98 30.03 2.55 53.06
CA VAL A 98 30.14 3.95 53.50
C VAL A 98 30.18 4.86 52.29
N MET A 99 30.93 4.48 51.27
CA MET A 99 30.98 5.27 50.04
C MET A 99 29.63 5.26 49.32
N GLU A 100 28.94 4.13 49.24
CA GLU A 100 27.58 4.01 48.69
C GLU A 100 26.61 4.94 49.41
N THR A 101 26.64 4.97 50.74
CA THR A 101 25.81 5.89 51.54
C THR A 101 26.15 7.36 51.26
N ILE A 102 27.43 7.72 51.24
CA ILE A 102 27.87 9.10 50.94
C ILE A 102 27.43 9.50 49.52
N TRP A 103 27.52 8.60 48.55
CA TRP A 103 27.06 8.85 47.18
C TRP A 103 25.55 9.02 47.11
N THR A 104 24.76 8.22 47.83
CA THR A 104 23.29 8.39 47.93
C THR A 104 22.92 9.77 48.48
N PHE A 105 23.66 10.29 49.47
CA PHE A 105 23.44 11.64 50.01
C PHE A 105 23.83 12.79 49.07
N MET A 106 24.60 12.51 48.01
CA MET A 106 25.01 13.51 47.02
C MET A 106 24.12 13.54 45.78
N LEU A 107 23.18 12.61 45.62
CA LEU A 107 22.26 12.62 44.50
C LEU A 107 21.36 13.87 44.57
N SER A 108 21.18 14.54 43.43
CA SER A 108 20.07 15.50 43.29
C SER A 108 18.73 14.77 43.47
N PRO A 109 17.63 15.47 43.82
CA PRO A 109 16.32 14.83 43.96
C PRO A 109 15.92 14.00 42.72
N GLN A 110 16.20 14.49 41.51
CA GLN A 110 15.96 13.77 40.25
C GLN A 110 16.82 12.52 40.12
N GLU A 111 18.12 12.63 40.44
CA GLU A 111 19.04 11.48 40.43
C GLU A 111 18.63 10.43 41.50
N ALA A 112 18.14 10.88 42.65
CA ALA A 112 17.66 10.00 43.71
C ALA A 112 16.38 9.26 43.31
N VAL A 113 15.43 9.94 42.66
CA VAL A 113 14.21 9.31 42.12
C VAL A 113 14.58 8.26 41.06
N MET A 114 15.52 8.58 40.18
CA MET A 114 16.03 7.65 39.17
C MET A 114 16.68 6.41 39.80
N GLU A 115 17.58 6.58 40.76
CA GLU A 115 18.26 5.45 41.41
C GLU A 115 17.29 4.61 42.27
N ALA A 116 16.32 5.24 42.96
CA ALA A 116 15.27 4.53 43.68
C ALA A 116 14.42 3.67 42.74
N SER A 117 14.10 4.20 41.56
CA SER A 117 13.34 3.50 40.52
C SER A 117 14.12 2.32 39.94
N LYS A 118 15.41 2.48 39.68
CA LYS A 118 16.31 1.37 39.25
C LYS A 118 16.45 0.29 40.32
N ALA A 119 16.53 0.69 41.58
CA ALA A 119 16.64 -0.22 42.72
C ALA A 119 15.33 -0.93 43.06
N ASN A 120 14.19 -0.50 42.48
CA ASN A 120 12.85 -0.96 42.83
C ASN A 120 12.53 -0.75 44.33
N ASP A 121 13.05 0.34 44.93
CA ASP A 121 12.79 0.67 46.33
C ASP A 121 11.56 1.58 46.44
N LEU A 122 10.39 0.95 46.56
CA LEU A 122 9.10 1.64 46.65
C LEU A 122 9.01 2.59 47.86
N THR A 123 9.68 2.26 48.97
CA THR A 123 9.62 3.06 50.20
C THR A 123 10.46 4.33 50.08
N TRP A 124 11.65 4.20 49.52
CA TRP A 124 12.52 5.32 49.26
C TRP A 124 11.93 6.23 48.19
N LEU A 125 11.42 5.64 47.10
CA LEU A 125 10.78 6.38 46.02
C LEU A 125 9.58 7.19 46.50
N LYS A 126 8.66 6.57 47.27
CA LYS A 126 7.49 7.28 47.81
C LYS A 126 7.88 8.47 48.69
N ASN A 127 8.90 8.30 49.55
CA ASN A 127 9.39 9.38 50.40
C ASN A 127 9.96 10.54 49.56
N LEU A 128 10.66 10.23 48.47
CA LEU A 128 11.19 11.25 47.56
C LEU A 128 10.07 12.01 46.84
N LEU A 129 9.07 11.30 46.31
CA LEU A 129 7.93 11.91 45.60
C LEU A 129 7.04 12.75 46.53
N ASP A 130 6.85 12.35 47.79
CA ASP A 130 6.09 13.11 48.78
C ASP A 130 6.81 14.43 49.19
N ARG A 131 8.13 14.49 49.02
CA ARG A 131 8.97 15.56 49.58
C ARG A 131 9.51 16.54 48.54
N PHE A 132 9.65 16.10 47.29
CA PHE A 132 10.23 16.89 46.22
C PHE A 132 9.36 16.82 44.97
N ASP A 133 9.10 17.98 44.37
CA ASP A 133 8.52 18.07 43.04
C ASP A 133 9.62 17.80 42.00
N CYS A 134 9.60 16.60 41.41
CA CYS A 134 10.64 16.12 40.52
C CYS A 134 10.05 15.75 39.15
N ASP A 135 10.77 16.07 38.09
CA ASP A 135 10.53 15.48 36.78
C ASP A 135 10.78 13.95 36.86
N VAL A 136 9.72 13.18 36.66
CA VAL A 136 9.74 11.71 36.72
C VAL A 136 9.97 11.05 35.36
N SER A 137 10.12 11.83 34.28
CA SER A 137 10.07 11.33 32.90
C SER A 137 11.07 10.21 32.63
N ASP A 138 12.36 10.44 32.92
CA ASP A 138 13.40 9.43 32.72
C ASP A 138 13.19 8.19 33.62
N ALA A 139 12.68 8.40 34.84
CA ALA A 139 12.42 7.33 35.80
C ALA A 139 11.28 6.42 35.33
N VAL A 140 10.25 6.98 34.69
CA VAL A 140 9.15 6.22 34.06
C VAL A 140 9.70 5.34 32.94
N VAL A 141 10.48 5.90 32.01
CA VAL A 141 11.08 5.13 30.89
C VAL A 141 11.99 4.02 31.42
N CYS A 142 12.82 4.32 32.43
CA CYS A 142 13.72 3.33 33.02
C CYS A 142 12.96 2.20 33.72
N SER A 143 11.90 2.52 34.46
CA SER A 143 11.08 1.53 35.17
C SER A 143 10.32 0.63 34.21
N ALA A 144 9.82 1.20 33.11
CA ALA A 144 9.17 0.46 32.03
C ALA A 144 10.15 -0.49 31.33
N SER A 145 11.36 -0.02 31.03
CA SER A 145 12.45 -0.81 30.45
C SER A 145 12.87 -2.00 31.33
N ASN A 146 12.73 -1.89 32.66
CA ASN A 146 13.04 -2.95 33.62
C ASN A 146 11.83 -3.81 34.01
N GLY A 147 10.61 -3.45 33.58
CA GLY A 147 9.37 -4.13 33.95
C GLY A 147 8.95 -3.94 35.41
N ASN A 148 9.39 -2.87 36.08
CA ASN A 148 9.05 -2.56 37.49
C ASN A 148 7.65 -1.92 37.55
N VAL A 149 6.60 -2.74 37.50
CA VAL A 149 5.20 -2.28 37.42
C VAL A 149 4.77 -1.47 38.64
N GLU A 150 5.16 -1.91 39.84
CA GLU A 150 4.80 -1.23 41.08
C GLU A 150 5.44 0.17 41.19
N VAL A 151 6.64 0.34 40.62
CA VAL A 151 7.29 1.65 40.50
C VAL A 151 6.54 2.52 39.49
N LEU A 152 6.13 1.96 38.36
CA LEU A 152 5.32 2.69 37.38
C LEU A 152 4.00 3.19 37.97
N GLU A 153 3.31 2.37 38.76
CA GLU A 153 2.08 2.78 39.45
C GLU A 153 2.28 3.97 40.40
N LEU A 154 3.47 4.08 41.03
CA LEU A 154 3.83 5.23 41.86
C LEU A 154 4.22 6.46 41.04
N LEU A 155 4.90 6.28 39.91
CA LEU A 155 5.41 7.39 39.09
C LEU A 155 4.34 8.01 38.18
N LEU A 156 3.42 7.21 37.64
CA LEU A 156 2.43 7.67 36.65
C LEU A 156 1.57 8.85 37.12
N PRO A 157 1.06 8.89 38.37
CA PRO A 157 0.31 10.05 38.86
C PRO A 157 1.11 11.35 38.89
N HIS A 158 2.44 11.29 38.93
CA HIS A 158 3.32 12.46 38.92
C HIS A 158 3.77 12.84 37.50
N LEU A 159 3.55 11.98 36.49
CA LEU A 159 3.84 12.29 35.08
C LEU A 159 2.76 13.16 34.45
N PHE A 160 1.51 12.97 34.88
CA PHE A 160 0.35 13.73 34.44
C PHE A 160 0.00 14.71 35.55
N ASP A 161 0.40 15.97 35.38
CA ASP A 161 0.15 17.02 36.36
C ASP A 161 -1.37 17.17 36.59
N THR A 162 -1.85 16.79 37.78
CA THR A 162 -3.29 16.68 38.08
C THR A 162 -4.01 18.03 38.16
N GLU A 163 -3.30 19.15 38.10
CA GLU A 163 -3.87 20.50 38.25
C GLU A 163 -4.24 21.18 36.93
N ASN A 164 -3.81 20.66 35.78
CA ASN A 164 -4.23 21.16 34.47
C ASN A 164 -4.70 19.98 33.60
N ASP A 165 -5.97 19.99 33.19
CA ASP A 165 -6.59 18.93 32.35
C ASP A 165 -5.90 18.70 30.98
N ASP A 166 -4.89 19.49 30.63
CA ASP A 166 -4.07 19.34 29.44
C ASP A 166 -2.66 18.86 29.81
N ALA A 167 -2.44 17.54 29.75
CA ALA A 167 -1.10 16.97 29.85
C ALA A 167 -0.17 17.62 28.81
N SER A 168 1.03 18.05 29.24
CA SER A 168 2.01 18.66 28.34
C SER A 168 2.41 17.67 27.22
N ASP A 169 2.70 18.18 26.03
CA ASP A 169 3.15 17.38 24.86
C ASP A 169 4.32 16.43 25.23
N GLY A 170 5.21 16.86 26.13
CA GLY A 170 6.34 16.06 26.62
C GLY A 170 5.94 14.87 27.50
N SER A 171 4.82 14.90 28.22
CA SER A 171 4.33 13.79 29.04
C SER A 171 3.87 12.61 28.18
N TRP A 172 3.22 12.90 27.04
CA TRP A 172 2.80 11.88 26.08
C TRP A 172 3.96 11.25 25.33
N ASP A 173 4.95 12.05 24.92
CA ASP A 173 6.20 11.53 24.34
C ASP A 173 6.94 10.61 25.30
N THR A 174 6.99 10.97 26.58
CA THR A 174 7.58 10.16 27.64
C THR A 174 6.84 8.84 27.82
N LEU A 175 5.50 8.88 27.86
CA LEU A 175 4.68 7.68 27.94
C LEU A 175 4.93 6.77 26.71
N LYS A 176 5.08 7.35 25.51
CA LYS A 176 5.34 6.59 24.28
C LYS A 176 6.69 5.91 24.35
N GLN A 177 7.73 6.62 24.78
CA GLN A 177 9.07 6.06 25.01
C GLN A 177 9.04 4.93 26.05
N ALA A 178 8.27 5.08 27.13
CA ALA A 178 8.14 4.06 28.16
C ALA A 178 7.47 2.78 27.62
N VAL A 179 6.39 2.91 26.82
CA VAL A 179 5.76 1.77 26.13
C VAL A 179 6.74 1.07 25.20
N CYS A 180 7.46 1.82 24.36
CA CYS A 180 8.46 1.26 23.47
C CYS A 180 9.57 0.52 24.23
N ALA A 181 10.08 1.08 25.32
CA ALA A 181 11.13 0.47 26.13
C ALA A 181 10.65 -0.82 26.83
N ALA A 182 9.44 -0.84 27.38
CA ALA A 182 8.84 -2.05 27.94
C ALA A 182 8.63 -3.13 26.87
N ALA A 183 8.19 -2.74 25.69
CA ALA A 183 7.96 -3.62 24.56
C ALA A 183 9.24 -4.25 24.00
N GLU A 184 10.31 -3.46 23.83
CA GLU A 184 11.61 -3.94 23.36
C GLU A 184 12.16 -5.06 24.26
N ASN A 185 11.95 -4.92 25.58
CA ASN A 185 12.34 -5.88 26.61
C ASN A 185 11.25 -6.94 26.94
N SER A 186 10.15 -6.97 26.18
CA SER A 186 9.05 -7.93 26.33
C SER A 186 8.40 -7.96 27.73
N HIS A 187 8.35 -6.80 28.41
CA HIS A 187 7.71 -6.64 29.72
C HIS A 187 6.21 -6.42 29.60
N LEU A 188 5.48 -7.51 29.36
CA LEU A 188 4.04 -7.51 29.06
C LEU A 188 3.18 -6.75 30.09
N HIS A 189 3.43 -6.93 31.39
CA HIS A 189 2.64 -6.28 32.44
C HIS A 189 2.84 -4.76 32.46
N ALA A 190 4.05 -4.27 32.17
CA ALA A 190 4.31 -2.85 32.05
C ALA A 190 3.59 -2.27 30.83
N VAL A 191 3.60 -2.98 29.70
CA VAL A 191 2.83 -2.60 28.50
C VAL A 191 1.32 -2.56 28.79
N SER A 192 0.78 -3.57 29.48
CA SER A 192 -0.64 -3.62 29.86
C SER A 192 -1.06 -2.47 30.80
N LEU A 193 -0.14 -1.97 31.63
CA LEU A 193 -0.40 -0.81 32.49
C LEU A 193 -0.36 0.51 31.71
N LEU A 194 0.62 0.65 30.80
CA LEU A 194 0.94 1.92 30.14
C LEU A 194 0.10 2.18 28.89
N LEU A 195 -0.11 1.17 28.05
CA LEU A 195 -0.76 1.34 26.75
C LEU A 195 -2.21 1.85 26.85
N PRO A 196 -3.07 1.39 27.79
CA PRO A 196 -4.42 1.92 27.94
C PRO A 196 -4.49 3.41 28.32
N LYS A 197 -3.37 4.01 28.78
CA LYS A 197 -3.32 5.44 29.12
C LYS A 197 -3.41 6.35 27.90
N PHE A 198 -3.14 5.83 26.71
CA PHE A 198 -3.29 6.54 25.43
C PHE A 198 -4.74 6.74 25.00
N GLY A 199 -5.72 6.17 25.72
CA GLY A 199 -7.14 6.33 25.44
C GLY A 199 -7.50 5.89 24.02
N GLU A 200 -8.16 6.77 23.26
CA GLU A 200 -8.64 6.51 21.89
C GLU A 200 -7.54 6.56 20.80
N THR A 201 -6.27 6.81 21.15
CA THR A 201 -5.20 6.91 20.14
C THR A 201 -4.64 5.54 19.74
N ASP A 202 -5.21 4.97 18.67
CA ASP A 202 -4.89 3.64 18.12
C ASP A 202 -3.48 3.54 17.49
N ASP A 203 -2.88 4.67 17.10
CA ASP A 203 -1.57 4.74 16.44
C ASP A 203 -0.46 4.01 17.21
N VAL A 204 -0.36 4.25 18.53
CA VAL A 204 0.69 3.65 19.38
C VAL A 204 0.47 2.15 19.52
N ALA A 205 -0.78 1.71 19.60
CA ALA A 205 -1.12 0.30 19.66
C ALA A 205 -0.76 -0.41 18.35
N TRP A 206 -1.05 0.19 17.18
CA TRP A 206 -0.67 -0.38 15.88
C TRP A 206 0.83 -0.38 15.60
N GLU A 207 1.55 0.67 16.00
CA GLU A 207 3.02 0.68 15.96
C GLU A 207 3.58 -0.50 16.77
N LEU A 208 3.03 -0.74 17.96
CA LEU A 208 3.43 -1.83 18.85
C LEU A 208 3.09 -3.21 18.29
N ILE A 209 1.86 -3.41 17.80
CA ILE A 209 1.43 -4.63 17.10
C ILE A 209 2.40 -4.93 15.95
N THR A 210 2.78 -3.90 15.20
CA THR A 210 3.70 -4.02 14.07
C THR A 210 5.10 -4.44 14.52
N ALA A 211 5.65 -3.81 15.56
CA ALA A 211 6.95 -4.16 16.10
C ALA A 211 6.97 -5.59 16.68
N ALA A 212 5.95 -5.95 17.46
CA ALA A 212 5.78 -7.27 18.04
C ALA A 212 5.67 -8.36 16.97
N ALA A 213 4.86 -8.12 15.93
CA ALA A 213 4.67 -9.07 14.85
C ALA A 213 5.94 -9.28 14.02
N LYS A 214 6.69 -8.21 13.71
CA LYS A 214 8.01 -8.31 13.05
C LYS A 214 9.04 -9.09 13.87
N LYS A 215 9.04 -8.91 15.20
CA LYS A 215 9.92 -9.64 16.13
C LYS A 215 9.49 -11.10 16.33
N GLY A 216 8.21 -11.41 16.08
CA GLY A 216 7.61 -12.70 16.42
C GLY A 216 7.27 -12.84 17.90
N ASP A 217 7.15 -11.73 18.64
CA ASP A 217 6.78 -11.73 20.05
C ASP A 217 5.26 -11.92 20.21
N LEU A 218 4.83 -13.17 20.21
CA LEU A 218 3.40 -13.52 20.28
C LEU A 218 2.74 -13.07 21.60
N GLY A 219 3.49 -12.97 22.69
CA GLY A 219 2.97 -12.50 23.98
C GLY A 219 2.61 -11.02 23.91
N LEU A 220 3.56 -10.21 23.44
CA LEU A 220 3.37 -8.77 23.26
C LEU A 220 2.29 -8.49 22.21
N LEU A 221 2.29 -9.26 21.12
CA LEU A 221 1.31 -9.15 20.06
C LEU A 221 -0.12 -9.34 20.60
N LYS A 222 -0.35 -10.37 21.41
CA LYS A 222 -1.67 -10.63 22.02
C LYS A 222 -2.14 -9.47 22.89
N VAL A 223 -1.28 -9.01 23.82
CA VAL A 223 -1.60 -7.90 24.73
C VAL A 223 -1.91 -6.63 23.94
N ALA A 224 -1.07 -6.29 22.95
CA ALA A 224 -1.27 -5.09 22.14
C ALA A 224 -2.58 -5.15 21.33
N THR A 225 -2.92 -6.32 20.77
CA THR A 225 -4.18 -6.51 20.04
C THR A 225 -5.43 -6.51 20.91
N GLU A 226 -5.35 -6.99 22.15
CA GLU A 226 -6.46 -6.92 23.10
C GLU A 226 -6.79 -5.47 23.45
N ILE A 227 -5.75 -4.65 23.66
CA ILE A 227 -5.90 -3.23 23.99
C ILE A 227 -6.38 -2.43 22.77
N ALA A 228 -5.85 -2.72 21.57
CA ALA A 228 -6.30 -2.09 20.33
C ALA A 228 -7.78 -2.36 20.02
N ASP A 229 -8.27 -3.58 20.30
CA ASP A 229 -9.68 -3.93 20.04
C ASP A 229 -10.67 -3.16 20.93
N ASP A 230 -10.24 -2.76 22.14
CA ASP A 230 -11.03 -1.94 23.05
C ASP A 230 -11.06 -0.45 22.62
N GLY A 231 -10.06 0.00 21.86
CA GLY A 231 -9.93 1.36 21.32
C GLY A 231 -10.47 1.48 19.89
N TYR A 232 -11.77 1.70 19.72
CA TYR A 232 -12.38 1.67 18.39
C TYR A 232 -12.32 3.03 17.66
N VAL A 233 -11.42 3.22 16.66
CA VAL A 233 -11.62 4.19 15.56
C VAL A 233 -11.10 3.67 14.20
N ARG A 234 -11.80 4.06 13.14
CA ARG A 234 -11.56 3.76 11.71
C ARG A 234 -10.30 4.43 11.16
N GLU A 235 -9.18 3.72 11.09
CA GLU A 235 -8.06 4.14 10.23
C GLU A 235 -7.98 3.38 8.91
N ASP A 236 -7.17 3.93 8.01
CA ASP A 236 -6.95 3.48 6.64
C ASP A 236 -6.45 2.02 6.63
N ARG A 237 -7.29 1.14 6.08
CA ARG A 237 -7.02 -0.28 5.82
C ARG A 237 -5.65 -0.53 5.17
N MET A 238 -5.11 0.44 4.42
CA MET A 238 -3.78 0.34 3.80
C MET A 238 -2.63 0.26 4.80
N GLU A 239 -2.60 1.12 5.82
CA GLU A 239 -1.49 1.21 6.76
C GLU A 239 -1.36 -0.11 7.54
N ARG A 240 -2.51 -0.59 8.04
CA ARG A 240 -2.62 -1.84 8.78
C ARG A 240 -2.19 -3.03 7.92
N SER A 241 -2.63 -3.11 6.67
CA SER A 241 -2.25 -4.20 5.75
C SER A 241 -0.74 -4.40 5.62
N ARG A 242 0.08 -3.35 5.79
CA ARG A 242 1.55 -3.46 5.78
C ARG A 242 2.09 -4.27 6.95
N THR A 243 1.41 -4.28 8.10
CA THR A 243 1.81 -5.05 9.28
C THR A 243 1.85 -6.54 8.99
N LEU A 244 0.79 -7.09 8.37
CA LEU A 244 0.76 -8.48 7.96
C LEU A 244 1.90 -8.78 6.96
N LEU A 245 2.05 -7.95 5.93
CA LEU A 245 3.10 -8.13 4.92
C LEU A 245 4.49 -8.16 5.55
N TRP A 246 4.81 -7.19 6.42
CA TRP A 246 6.09 -7.16 7.11
C TRP A 246 6.33 -8.37 8.00
N THR A 247 5.28 -8.89 8.64
CA THR A 247 5.35 -10.11 9.46
C THR A 247 5.71 -11.33 8.60
N ILE A 248 5.10 -11.44 7.41
CA ILE A 248 5.40 -12.48 6.41
C ILE A 248 6.83 -12.30 5.86
N TYR A 249 7.25 -11.08 5.56
CA TYR A 249 8.63 -10.78 5.15
C TYR A 249 9.66 -11.14 6.23
N ALA A 250 9.33 -10.95 7.50
CA ALA A 250 10.18 -11.35 8.63
C ALA A 250 10.19 -12.88 8.85
N GLY A 251 9.31 -13.64 8.18
CA GLY A 251 9.21 -15.09 8.35
C GLY A 251 8.51 -15.54 9.63
N GLN A 252 7.78 -14.63 10.30
CA GLN A 252 7.14 -14.88 11.58
C GLN A 252 5.78 -15.56 11.38
N THR A 253 5.81 -16.87 11.11
CA THR A 253 4.63 -17.66 10.73
C THR A 253 3.53 -17.64 11.79
N GLU A 254 3.85 -17.86 13.06
CA GLU A 254 2.87 -17.85 14.15
C GLU A 254 2.21 -16.48 14.33
N ALA A 255 2.99 -15.41 14.28
CA ALA A 255 2.49 -14.03 14.37
C ALA A 255 1.60 -13.69 13.16
N ALA A 256 2.00 -14.07 11.95
CA ALA A 256 1.21 -13.87 10.74
C ALA A 256 -0.12 -14.64 10.82
N THR A 257 -0.11 -15.90 11.24
CA THR A 257 -1.34 -16.70 11.43
C THR A 257 -2.25 -16.10 12.51
N PHE A 258 -1.68 -15.57 13.60
CA PHE A 258 -2.44 -14.88 14.63
C PHE A 258 -3.15 -13.63 14.09
N LEU A 259 -2.40 -12.74 13.42
CA LEU A 259 -2.93 -11.54 12.78
C LEU A 259 -3.99 -11.85 11.73
N MET A 260 -3.78 -12.90 10.93
CA MET A 260 -4.74 -13.37 9.94
C MET A 260 -6.07 -13.78 10.57
N LYS A 261 -6.04 -14.61 11.62
CA LYS A 261 -7.26 -15.09 12.27
C LYS A 261 -8.04 -13.97 12.95
N ARG A 262 -7.35 -12.93 13.45
CA ARG A 262 -7.97 -11.82 14.19
C ARG A 262 -8.51 -10.71 13.28
N TYR A 263 -7.76 -10.32 12.25
CA TYR A 263 -8.02 -9.10 11.47
C TYR A 263 -8.13 -9.29 9.96
N TYR A 264 -8.44 -10.49 9.45
CA TYR A 264 -8.44 -10.74 8.00
C TYR A 264 -9.22 -9.76 7.13
N ARG A 265 -10.26 -9.12 7.66
CA ARG A 265 -11.06 -8.12 6.93
C ARG A 265 -10.28 -6.84 6.65
N GLU A 266 -9.28 -6.55 7.47
CA GLU A 266 -8.44 -5.36 7.37
C GLU A 266 -7.25 -5.55 6.43
N TRP A 267 -7.02 -6.77 5.92
CA TRP A 267 -5.84 -7.10 5.14
C TRP A 267 -6.10 -7.14 3.63
N PHE A 268 -5.11 -6.72 2.84
CA PHE A 268 -5.00 -7.07 1.42
C PHE A 268 -4.45 -8.50 1.27
N LEU A 269 -5.35 -9.47 1.11
CA LEU A 269 -4.98 -10.88 1.12
C LEU A 269 -4.30 -11.34 -0.17
N GLU A 270 -4.53 -10.67 -1.30
CA GLU A 270 -3.91 -10.98 -2.58
C GLU A 270 -2.38 -10.90 -2.49
N GLU A 271 -1.87 -9.74 -2.06
CA GLU A 271 -0.43 -9.50 -1.92
C GLU A 271 0.17 -10.34 -0.79
N ALA A 272 -0.54 -10.48 0.34
CA ALA A 272 -0.07 -11.29 1.46
C ALA A 272 0.10 -12.77 1.08
N LEU A 273 -0.81 -13.32 0.29
CA LEU A 273 -0.72 -14.70 -0.19
C LEU A 273 0.42 -14.87 -1.19
N GLU A 274 0.60 -13.94 -2.12
CA GLU A 274 1.72 -13.96 -3.08
C GLU A 274 3.07 -13.96 -2.34
N VAL A 275 3.25 -13.06 -1.37
CA VAL A 275 4.49 -12.99 -0.59
C VAL A 275 4.68 -14.24 0.27
N ALA A 276 3.62 -14.80 0.86
CA ALA A 276 3.71 -16.04 1.62
C ALA A 276 4.18 -17.22 0.76
N LEU A 277 3.67 -17.34 -0.47
CA LEU A 277 4.06 -18.36 -1.43
C LEU A 277 5.52 -18.18 -1.88
N ALA A 278 5.91 -16.96 -2.28
CA ALA A 278 7.27 -16.64 -2.69
C ALA A 278 8.31 -16.94 -1.59
N ARG A 279 7.92 -16.83 -0.32
CA ARG A 279 8.76 -17.14 0.85
C ARG A 279 8.64 -18.58 1.35
N ASN A 280 7.87 -19.43 0.69
CA ASN A 280 7.59 -20.82 1.07
C ASN A 280 6.98 -20.95 2.48
N LEU A 281 6.16 -19.99 2.91
CA LEU A 281 5.47 -20.00 4.20
C LEU A 281 4.12 -20.71 4.07
N SER A 282 4.12 -22.02 3.82
CA SER A 282 2.92 -22.80 3.49
C SER A 282 1.81 -22.70 4.53
N THR A 283 2.16 -22.68 5.83
CA THR A 283 1.18 -22.53 6.92
C THR A 283 0.44 -21.19 6.86
N VAL A 284 1.13 -20.11 6.46
CA VAL A 284 0.51 -18.79 6.30
C VAL A 284 -0.34 -18.76 5.04
N ALA A 285 0.16 -19.31 3.93
CA ALA A 285 -0.58 -19.39 2.68
C ALA A 285 -1.89 -20.20 2.84
N ASP A 286 -1.83 -21.33 3.53
CA ASP A 286 -3.00 -22.16 3.83
C ASP A 286 -3.98 -21.43 4.76
N CYS A 287 -3.47 -20.70 5.76
CA CYS A 287 -4.30 -19.87 6.62
C CYS A 287 -5.04 -18.77 5.84
N ILE A 288 -4.38 -18.11 4.88
CA ILE A 288 -5.01 -17.10 4.03
C ILE A 288 -6.06 -17.74 3.13
N TYR A 289 -5.74 -18.89 2.53
CA TYR A 289 -6.68 -19.64 1.70
C TYR A 289 -7.95 -20.03 2.46
N ASP A 290 -7.80 -20.59 3.66
CA ASP A 290 -8.94 -21.02 4.48
C ASP A 290 -9.85 -19.83 4.82
N VAL A 291 -9.26 -18.67 5.11
CA VAL A 291 -10.00 -17.43 5.37
C VAL A 291 -10.78 -16.95 4.14
N VAL A 292 -10.16 -16.98 2.96
CA VAL A 292 -10.79 -16.57 1.69
C VAL A 292 -11.94 -17.51 1.32
N VAL A 293 -11.78 -18.82 1.52
CA VAL A 293 -12.78 -19.83 1.13
C VAL A 293 -13.92 -19.94 2.13
N ALA A 294 -13.69 -19.68 3.41
CA ALA A 294 -14.69 -19.90 4.46
C ALA A 294 -15.91 -18.95 4.38
N ASP A 295 -15.99 -18.06 3.39
CA ASP A 295 -17.12 -17.12 3.17
C ASP A 295 -17.50 -16.34 4.45
N ASN A 296 -16.51 -16.03 5.28
CA ASN A 296 -16.72 -15.43 6.60
C ASN A 296 -16.92 -13.90 6.55
N GLY A 297 -17.27 -13.33 5.40
CA GLY A 297 -17.45 -11.88 5.25
C GLY A 297 -16.16 -11.12 4.88
N TYR A 298 -15.31 -11.72 4.05
CA TYR A 298 -14.17 -11.05 3.38
C TYR A 298 -14.64 -9.98 2.35
N GLY A 299 -15.94 -9.68 2.26
CA GLY A 299 -16.53 -8.70 1.35
C GLY A 299 -16.56 -9.13 -0.12
N HIS A 300 -15.79 -10.14 -0.49
CA HIS A 300 -15.69 -10.74 -1.82
C HIS A 300 -15.85 -12.26 -1.75
N SER A 301 -16.50 -12.84 -2.74
CA SER A 301 -16.55 -14.30 -2.88
C SER A 301 -15.18 -14.86 -3.29
N VAL A 302 -14.93 -16.14 -3.04
CA VAL A 302 -13.69 -16.82 -3.49
C VAL A 302 -13.48 -16.67 -5.01
N GLU A 303 -14.56 -16.66 -5.79
CA GLU A 303 -14.51 -16.45 -7.23
C GLU A 303 -14.12 -15.02 -7.60
N GLU A 304 -14.63 -14.02 -6.87
CA GLU A 304 -14.25 -12.62 -7.08
C GLU A 304 -12.77 -12.39 -6.74
N PHE A 305 -12.30 -12.96 -5.64
CA PHE A 305 -10.89 -12.94 -5.27
C PHE A 305 -10.02 -13.63 -6.35
N PHE A 306 -10.43 -14.80 -6.87
CA PHE A 306 -9.70 -15.44 -7.96
C PHE A 306 -9.63 -14.56 -9.23
N VAL A 307 -10.69 -13.81 -9.52
CA VAL A 307 -10.73 -12.88 -10.66
C VAL A 307 -9.89 -11.62 -10.41
N SER A 308 -9.77 -11.14 -9.17
CA SER A 308 -8.89 -10.01 -8.81
C SER A 308 -7.42 -10.39 -8.98
N LEU A 309 -7.02 -11.60 -8.57
CA LEU A 309 -5.65 -12.11 -8.80
C LEU A 309 -5.27 -12.08 -10.29
N ALA A 310 -6.21 -12.46 -11.16
CA ALA A 310 -6.01 -12.41 -12.59
C ALA A 310 -5.92 -10.98 -13.15
N HIS A 311 -6.62 -10.04 -12.51
CA HIS A 311 -6.56 -8.61 -12.84
C HIS A 311 -5.22 -7.99 -12.45
N ASP A 312 -4.74 -8.30 -11.25
CA ASP A 312 -3.61 -7.61 -10.62
C ASP A 312 -2.26 -8.27 -10.96
N GLY A 313 -2.26 -9.47 -11.55
CA GLY A 313 -1.04 -10.12 -12.05
C GLY A 313 -0.39 -11.11 -11.08
N TYR A 314 -1.10 -11.54 -10.03
CA TYR A 314 -0.62 -12.50 -9.02
C TYR A 314 -0.66 -13.95 -9.53
N LEU A 315 0.33 -14.32 -10.35
CA LEU A 315 0.38 -15.61 -11.05
C LEU A 315 0.52 -16.80 -10.09
N GLU A 316 1.45 -16.73 -9.13
CA GLU A 316 1.75 -17.85 -8.22
C GLU A 316 0.54 -18.12 -7.32
N THR A 317 -0.06 -17.05 -6.81
CA THR A 317 -1.30 -17.13 -6.02
C THR A 317 -2.47 -17.70 -6.82
N LEU A 318 -2.63 -17.28 -8.08
CA LEU A 318 -3.68 -17.80 -8.94
C LEU A 318 -3.51 -19.31 -9.20
N GLU A 319 -2.30 -19.76 -9.50
CA GLU A 319 -1.99 -21.19 -9.70
C GLU A 319 -2.24 -21.99 -8.41
N PHE A 320 -1.83 -21.45 -7.26
CA PHE A 320 -2.08 -22.04 -5.95
C PHE A 320 -3.60 -22.24 -5.71
N MET A 321 -4.41 -21.20 -5.87
CA MET A 321 -5.86 -21.31 -5.72
C MET A 321 -6.50 -22.28 -6.72
N TYR A 322 -6.02 -22.28 -7.96
CA TYR A 322 -6.49 -23.20 -9.00
C TYR A 322 -6.24 -24.66 -8.60
N SER A 323 -5.05 -24.96 -8.07
CA SER A 323 -4.65 -26.29 -7.61
C SER A 323 -5.50 -26.78 -6.42
N ARG A 324 -6.00 -25.84 -5.61
CA ARG A 324 -6.87 -26.09 -4.45
C ARG A 324 -8.36 -26.20 -4.81
N GLY A 325 -8.71 -26.20 -6.09
CA GLY A 325 -10.06 -26.48 -6.56
C GLY A 325 -10.87 -25.27 -7.02
N VAL A 326 -10.30 -24.05 -6.97
CA VAL A 326 -10.95 -22.84 -7.52
C VAL A 326 -10.77 -22.81 -9.04
N ASN A 327 -11.40 -23.78 -9.72
CA ASN A 327 -11.12 -24.08 -11.12
C ASN A 327 -12.38 -24.38 -11.96
N ASN A 328 -13.55 -23.92 -11.51
CA ASN A 328 -14.78 -23.98 -12.30
C ASN A 328 -14.63 -23.15 -13.59
N TRP A 329 -15.15 -23.68 -14.70
CA TRP A 329 -15.09 -23.03 -16.03
C TRP A 329 -15.59 -21.59 -16.02
N LYS A 330 -16.62 -21.24 -15.23
CA LYS A 330 -17.16 -19.87 -15.15
C LYS A 330 -16.14 -18.92 -14.52
N VAL A 331 -15.46 -19.36 -13.47
CA VAL A 331 -14.45 -18.58 -12.73
C VAL A 331 -13.22 -18.38 -13.59
N VAL A 332 -12.70 -19.45 -14.19
CA VAL A 332 -11.55 -19.42 -15.12
C VAL A 332 -11.84 -18.52 -16.32
N SER A 333 -13.06 -18.59 -16.86
CA SER A 333 -13.51 -17.75 -17.97
C SER A 333 -13.56 -16.27 -17.60
N ASN A 334 -14.07 -15.92 -16.42
CA ASN A 334 -14.10 -14.53 -15.94
C ASN A 334 -12.69 -14.01 -15.65
N ALA A 335 -11.84 -14.82 -15.03
CA ALA A 335 -10.44 -14.49 -14.78
C ALA A 335 -9.69 -14.22 -16.09
N CYS A 336 -9.97 -14.99 -17.15
CA CYS A 336 -9.36 -14.78 -18.47
C CYS A 336 -9.75 -13.42 -19.06
N VAL A 337 -11.02 -13.01 -18.91
CA VAL A 337 -11.48 -11.70 -19.35
C VAL A 337 -10.79 -10.59 -18.55
N SER A 338 -10.66 -10.75 -17.23
CA SER A 338 -10.00 -9.79 -16.34
C SER A 338 -8.51 -9.64 -16.65
N ALA A 339 -7.78 -10.74 -16.83
CA ALA A 339 -6.37 -10.72 -17.22
C ALA A 339 -6.14 -10.01 -18.57
N ALA A 340 -7.05 -10.20 -19.53
CA ALA A 340 -7.01 -9.49 -20.81
C ALA A 340 -7.26 -7.98 -20.66
N GLN A 341 -8.15 -7.59 -19.73
CA GLN A 341 -8.40 -6.19 -19.40
C GLN A 341 -7.20 -5.51 -18.75
N SER A 342 -6.35 -6.25 -18.04
CA SER A 342 -5.17 -5.71 -17.33
C SER A 342 -3.86 -5.85 -18.07
N ASN A 343 -3.83 -6.58 -19.19
CA ASN A 343 -2.63 -6.87 -19.99
C ASN A 343 -1.74 -8.00 -19.41
N GLU A 344 -2.30 -8.89 -18.60
CA GLU A 344 -1.57 -9.95 -17.88
C GLU A 344 -1.36 -11.21 -18.74
N VAL A 345 -0.38 -11.15 -19.64
CA VAL A 345 -0.11 -12.21 -20.64
C VAL A 345 0.26 -13.56 -20.01
N LYS A 346 1.02 -13.57 -18.90
CA LYS A 346 1.42 -14.82 -18.24
C LYS A 346 0.21 -15.57 -17.69
N ILE A 347 -0.68 -14.84 -17.02
CA ILE A 347 -1.93 -15.38 -16.50
C ILE A 347 -2.85 -15.84 -17.63
N LEU A 348 -2.99 -15.03 -18.70
CA LEU A 348 -3.76 -15.44 -19.88
C LEU A 348 -3.28 -16.78 -20.44
N LYS A 349 -1.96 -16.98 -20.53
CA LYS A 349 -1.39 -18.24 -21.00
C LYS A 349 -1.85 -19.41 -20.13
N VAL A 350 -1.65 -19.32 -18.83
CA VAL A 350 -2.03 -20.37 -17.88
C VAL A 350 -3.53 -20.66 -17.97
N LEU A 351 -4.38 -19.63 -17.95
CA LEU A 351 -5.83 -19.80 -18.00
C LEU A 351 -6.32 -20.44 -19.31
N LEU A 352 -5.75 -20.05 -20.46
CA LEU A 352 -6.10 -20.66 -21.75
C LEU A 352 -5.61 -22.12 -21.86
N ASP A 353 -4.43 -22.42 -21.32
CA ASP A 353 -3.87 -23.78 -21.31
C ASP A 353 -4.73 -24.76 -20.49
N THR A 354 -5.57 -24.27 -19.57
CA THR A 354 -6.53 -25.12 -18.84
C THR A 354 -7.63 -25.72 -19.73
N GLY A 355 -7.89 -25.16 -20.91
CA GLY A 355 -9.00 -25.56 -21.79
C GLY A 355 -10.40 -25.26 -21.25
N LYS A 356 -10.53 -24.55 -20.11
CA LYS A 356 -11.81 -24.24 -19.45
C LYS A 356 -12.39 -22.87 -19.83
N VAL A 357 -11.70 -22.10 -20.68
CA VAL A 357 -12.17 -20.78 -21.13
C VAL A 357 -13.19 -20.96 -22.25
N SER A 358 -14.41 -20.45 -22.03
CA SER A 358 -15.47 -20.51 -23.04
C SER A 358 -15.15 -19.64 -24.26
N THR A 359 -15.64 -20.03 -25.45
CA THR A 359 -15.50 -19.22 -26.67
C THR A 359 -16.06 -17.81 -26.52
N GLN A 360 -17.17 -17.65 -25.80
CA GLN A 360 -17.76 -16.35 -25.52
C GLN A 360 -16.84 -15.49 -24.66
N SER A 361 -16.28 -16.05 -23.60
CA SER A 361 -15.34 -15.34 -22.71
C SER A 361 -14.03 -15.01 -23.42
N PHE A 362 -13.54 -15.89 -24.29
CA PHE A 362 -12.40 -15.58 -25.15
C PHE A 362 -12.68 -14.38 -26.08
N GLN A 363 -13.85 -14.34 -26.71
CA GLN A 363 -14.25 -13.18 -27.53
C GLN A 363 -14.36 -11.90 -26.69
N MET A 364 -14.88 -11.98 -25.46
CA MET A 364 -14.92 -10.85 -24.54
C MET A 364 -13.50 -10.41 -24.14
N ALA A 365 -12.58 -11.33 -23.88
CA ALA A 365 -11.19 -11.03 -23.59
C ALA A 365 -10.53 -10.25 -24.74
N CYS A 366 -10.69 -10.69 -25.99
CA CYS A 366 -10.21 -9.96 -27.17
C CYS A 366 -10.83 -8.57 -27.27
N TRP A 367 -12.14 -8.47 -27.05
CA TRP A 367 -12.89 -7.21 -27.10
C TRP A 367 -12.38 -6.21 -26.06
N TYR A 368 -12.24 -6.63 -24.80
CA TYR A 368 -11.75 -5.79 -23.72
C TYR A 368 -10.28 -5.40 -23.90
N ALA A 369 -9.40 -6.33 -24.30
CA ALA A 369 -8.00 -6.02 -24.56
C ALA A 369 -7.85 -4.98 -25.69
N SER A 370 -8.64 -5.13 -26.77
CA SER A 370 -8.63 -4.18 -27.88
C SER A 370 -9.14 -2.80 -27.48
N ARG A 371 -10.23 -2.76 -26.73
CA ARG A 371 -10.87 -1.53 -26.30
C ARG A 371 -10.06 -0.75 -25.27
N ASN A 372 -9.44 -1.45 -24.31
CA ASN A 372 -8.62 -0.85 -23.26
C ASN A 372 -7.16 -0.69 -23.69
N SER A 373 -6.87 -0.89 -24.98
CA SER A 373 -5.55 -0.70 -25.58
C SER A 373 -4.46 -1.57 -24.96
N LYS A 374 -4.82 -2.77 -24.50
CA LYS A 374 -3.92 -3.75 -23.89
C LYS A 374 -3.22 -4.56 -24.98
N LYS A 375 -2.27 -3.90 -25.64
CA LYS A 375 -1.58 -4.39 -26.84
C LYS A 375 -0.94 -5.78 -26.66
N LYS A 376 -0.26 -6.04 -25.54
CA LYS A 376 0.45 -7.32 -25.33
C LYS A 376 -0.54 -8.48 -25.20
N ALA A 377 -1.58 -8.31 -24.39
CA ALA A 377 -2.67 -9.27 -24.26
C ALA A 377 -3.37 -9.52 -25.60
N LEU A 378 -3.69 -8.46 -26.36
CA LEU A 378 -4.34 -8.63 -27.65
C LEU A 378 -3.47 -9.39 -28.67
N ILE A 379 -2.18 -9.06 -28.77
CA ILE A 379 -1.25 -9.78 -29.66
C ILE A 379 -1.22 -11.27 -29.29
N PHE A 380 -1.12 -11.57 -28.00
CA PHE A 380 -1.13 -12.94 -27.50
C PHE A 380 -2.44 -13.66 -27.84
N LEU A 381 -3.59 -13.03 -27.59
CA LEU A 381 -4.90 -13.59 -27.89
C LEU A 381 -5.10 -13.82 -29.40
N CYS A 382 -4.69 -12.89 -30.25
CA CYS A 382 -4.77 -13.05 -31.71
C CYS A 382 -3.86 -14.15 -32.26
N ALA A 383 -2.78 -14.50 -31.54
CA ALA A 383 -1.90 -15.62 -31.90
C ALA A 383 -2.40 -16.98 -31.36
N SER A 384 -3.40 -16.97 -30.47
CA SER A 384 -3.96 -18.19 -29.89
C SER A 384 -4.75 -19.00 -30.93
N LYS A 385 -4.72 -20.33 -30.80
CA LYS A 385 -5.52 -21.25 -31.63
C LYS A 385 -7.04 -21.03 -31.48
N LEU A 386 -7.47 -20.39 -30.39
CA LEU A 386 -8.87 -20.06 -30.13
C LEU A 386 -9.32 -18.78 -30.85
N ALA A 387 -8.40 -18.06 -31.51
CA ALA A 387 -8.73 -16.87 -32.27
C ALA A 387 -9.59 -17.23 -33.50
N SER A 388 -10.89 -16.97 -33.39
CA SER A 388 -11.79 -16.99 -34.53
C SER A 388 -11.75 -15.66 -35.27
N GLU A 389 -12.01 -15.68 -36.59
CA GLU A 389 -12.16 -14.47 -37.39
C GLU A 389 -13.20 -13.51 -36.80
N GLN A 390 -14.32 -14.06 -36.30
CA GLN A 390 -15.35 -13.29 -35.63
C GLN A 390 -14.85 -12.57 -34.36
N ALA A 391 -13.93 -13.17 -33.62
CA ALA A 391 -13.32 -12.54 -32.44
C ALA A 391 -12.43 -11.36 -32.85
N ILE A 392 -11.61 -11.53 -33.89
CA ILE A 392 -10.73 -10.48 -34.44
C ILE A 392 -11.58 -9.34 -35.00
N LYS A 393 -12.64 -9.65 -35.75
CA LYS A 393 -13.60 -8.68 -36.27
C LYS A 393 -14.23 -7.85 -35.16
N ARG A 394 -14.80 -8.48 -34.12
CA ARG A 394 -15.38 -7.76 -32.97
C ARG A 394 -14.36 -6.92 -32.21
N ALA A 395 -13.14 -7.42 -32.05
CA ALA A 395 -12.06 -6.67 -31.42
C ALA A 395 -11.71 -5.42 -32.23
N PHE A 396 -11.63 -5.53 -33.56
CA PHE A 396 -11.34 -4.42 -34.46
C PHE A 396 -12.43 -3.34 -34.41
N GLU A 397 -13.70 -3.77 -34.46
CA GLU A 397 -14.87 -2.90 -34.39
C GLU A 397 -14.94 -2.05 -33.11
N SER A 398 -14.19 -2.44 -32.07
CA SER A 398 -14.18 -1.79 -30.75
C SER A 398 -12.79 -1.31 -30.30
N ALA A 399 -11.83 -1.23 -31.22
CA ALA A 399 -10.46 -0.83 -30.92
C ALA A 399 -10.39 0.56 -30.26
N GLY A 400 -9.61 0.65 -29.17
CA GLY A 400 -9.49 1.87 -28.37
C GLY A 400 -8.47 2.89 -28.90
N THR A 401 -7.46 2.44 -29.64
CA THR A 401 -6.38 3.28 -30.19
C THR A 401 -6.13 3.00 -31.66
N LEU A 402 -5.57 3.98 -32.36
CA LEU A 402 -5.17 3.84 -33.77
C LEU A 402 -4.20 2.66 -33.99
N GLU A 403 -3.27 2.47 -33.07
CA GLU A 403 -2.28 1.39 -33.15
C GLU A 403 -2.95 0.01 -33.16
N ILE A 404 -3.92 -0.20 -32.26
CA ILE A 404 -4.68 -1.45 -32.18
C ILE A 404 -5.58 -1.62 -33.41
N SER A 405 -6.22 -0.54 -33.89
CA SER A 405 -7.02 -0.59 -35.12
C SER A 405 -6.20 -1.05 -36.32
N LYS A 406 -4.98 -0.50 -36.51
CA LYS A 406 -4.10 -0.91 -37.61
C LYS A 406 -3.67 -2.37 -37.48
N LEU A 407 -3.25 -2.77 -36.28
CA LEU A 407 -2.82 -4.14 -35.99
C LEU A 407 -3.91 -5.18 -36.30
N LEU A 408 -5.15 -4.87 -35.92
CA LEU A 408 -6.27 -5.79 -36.15
C LEU A 408 -6.75 -5.74 -37.60
N TYR A 409 -6.72 -4.57 -38.25
CA TYR A 409 -7.08 -4.43 -39.66
C TYR A 409 -6.22 -5.33 -40.56
N GLU A 410 -4.91 -5.39 -40.31
CA GLU A 410 -3.97 -6.27 -41.03
C GLU A 410 -4.28 -7.77 -40.87
N LYS A 411 -5.05 -8.15 -39.85
CA LYS A 411 -5.42 -9.54 -39.57
C LYS A 411 -6.79 -9.94 -40.12
N LEU A 412 -7.56 -9.01 -40.69
CA LEU A 412 -8.88 -9.30 -41.26
C LEU A 412 -8.74 -9.88 -42.66
N GLN A 413 -9.52 -10.93 -42.96
CA GLN A 413 -9.60 -11.47 -44.32
C GLN A 413 -10.54 -10.62 -45.20
N ASP A 414 -11.72 -10.28 -44.68
CA ASP A 414 -12.66 -9.32 -45.30
C ASP A 414 -12.92 -8.13 -44.36
N PRO A 415 -12.20 -7.00 -44.53
CA PRO A 415 -12.31 -5.86 -43.65
C PRO A 415 -13.53 -4.97 -43.95
N VAL A 416 -14.28 -5.15 -45.04
CA VAL A 416 -15.21 -4.12 -45.54
C VAL A 416 -16.32 -3.81 -44.52
N GLU A 417 -17.09 -4.82 -44.11
CA GLU A 417 -18.19 -4.62 -43.17
C GLU A 417 -17.70 -4.31 -41.74
N ALA A 418 -16.55 -4.88 -41.36
CA ALA A 418 -15.90 -4.59 -40.09
C ALA A 418 -15.48 -3.11 -40.02
N THR A 419 -14.97 -2.55 -41.12
CA THR A 419 -14.51 -1.16 -41.23
C THR A 419 -15.68 -0.19 -41.14
N LYS A 420 -16.80 -0.48 -41.82
CA LYS A 420 -18.04 0.31 -41.69
C LYS A 420 -18.56 0.30 -40.24
N THR A 421 -18.53 -0.85 -39.59
CA THR A 421 -18.99 -1.01 -38.20
C THR A 421 -18.05 -0.29 -37.22
N ALA A 422 -16.74 -0.45 -37.37
CA ALA A 422 -15.72 0.28 -36.61
C ALA A 422 -15.91 1.80 -36.75
N PHE A 423 -16.18 2.28 -37.98
CA PHE A 423 -16.41 3.70 -38.26
C PHE A 423 -17.67 4.22 -37.56
N ARG A 424 -18.77 3.46 -37.63
CA ARG A 424 -20.00 3.79 -36.89
C ARG A 424 -19.75 3.84 -35.39
N ASN A 425 -19.00 2.90 -34.83
CA ASN A 425 -18.67 2.89 -33.40
C ASN A 425 -17.81 4.09 -33.01
N ALA A 426 -16.76 4.40 -33.79
CA ALA A 426 -15.85 5.52 -33.55
C ALA A 426 -16.53 6.89 -33.69
N THR A 427 -17.54 7.02 -34.55
CA THR A 427 -18.33 8.25 -34.75
C THR A 427 -19.58 8.34 -33.87
N CYS A 428 -19.77 7.37 -32.98
CA CYS A 428 -20.93 7.22 -32.10
C CYS A 428 -22.29 6.91 -32.76
N CYS A 429 -22.30 6.46 -34.02
CA CYS A 429 -23.52 6.08 -34.75
C CYS A 429 -23.89 4.60 -34.58
N GLY A 430 -22.99 3.77 -34.07
CA GLY A 430 -23.16 2.32 -33.92
C GLY A 430 -23.60 1.89 -32.51
N VAL A 431 -24.19 0.70 -32.37
CA VAL A 431 -24.77 0.17 -31.12
C VAL A 431 -23.81 0.21 -29.92
N SER A 432 -22.50 0.13 -30.16
CA SER A 432 -21.46 0.10 -29.13
C SER A 432 -20.99 1.49 -28.65
N TYR A 433 -21.55 2.60 -29.16
CA TYR A 433 -21.09 3.95 -28.80
C TYR A 433 -21.25 4.30 -27.32
N LYS A 434 -22.15 3.61 -26.61
CA LYS A 434 -22.43 3.86 -25.18
C LYS A 434 -21.22 3.63 -24.28
N TYR A 435 -20.15 3.02 -24.82
CA TYR A 435 -19.06 2.54 -24.01
C TYR A 435 -17.66 2.92 -24.56
N THR A 436 -17.53 3.77 -25.57
CA THR A 436 -16.20 4.19 -26.05
C THR A 436 -15.48 5.07 -25.02
N LEU A 437 -14.57 4.48 -24.25
CA LEU A 437 -13.67 5.10 -23.25
C LEU A 437 -12.38 5.66 -23.87
N SER A 438 -12.25 5.66 -25.20
CA SER A 438 -11.05 6.18 -25.87
C SER A 438 -10.92 7.68 -25.67
N GLN A 439 -9.68 8.14 -25.43
CA GLN A 439 -9.30 9.55 -25.48
C GLN A 439 -9.81 10.17 -26.80
N PRO A 440 -10.27 11.44 -26.82
CA PRO A 440 -10.81 12.04 -28.03
C PRO A 440 -9.80 12.08 -29.19
N ALA A 441 -8.51 12.24 -28.89
CA ALA A 441 -7.44 12.23 -29.88
C ALA A 441 -7.35 10.87 -30.62
N ASP A 442 -7.36 9.76 -29.89
CA ASP A 442 -7.34 8.41 -30.46
C ASP A 442 -8.56 8.15 -31.34
N ARG A 443 -9.74 8.58 -30.88
CA ARG A 443 -10.97 8.45 -31.66
C ARG A 443 -10.88 9.16 -33.01
N ILE A 444 -10.41 10.41 -33.03
CA ILE A 444 -10.22 11.17 -34.26
C ILE A 444 -9.21 10.45 -35.18
N ALA A 445 -8.11 9.97 -34.61
CA ALA A 445 -7.09 9.24 -35.35
C ALA A 445 -7.64 7.96 -36.00
N ILE A 446 -8.47 7.20 -35.27
CA ILE A 446 -9.17 6.02 -35.77
C ILE A 446 -10.13 6.41 -36.90
N VAL A 447 -10.99 7.42 -36.71
CA VAL A 447 -11.95 7.88 -37.74
C VAL A 447 -11.22 8.23 -39.04
N LYS A 448 -10.14 9.01 -38.97
CA LYS A 448 -9.33 9.37 -40.14
C LYS A 448 -8.71 8.16 -40.82
N PHE A 449 -8.18 7.23 -40.03
CA PHE A 449 -7.64 5.98 -40.55
C PHE A 449 -8.71 5.16 -41.28
N LEU A 450 -9.89 4.99 -40.69
CA LEU A 450 -10.98 4.23 -41.28
C LEU A 450 -11.46 4.87 -42.60
N ILE A 451 -11.56 6.19 -42.67
CA ILE A 451 -11.84 6.91 -43.94
C ILE A 451 -10.75 6.62 -44.98
N SER A 452 -9.47 6.63 -44.59
CA SER A 452 -8.34 6.37 -45.50
C SER A 452 -8.31 4.97 -46.10
N THR A 453 -9.01 3.99 -45.51
CA THR A 453 -9.13 2.62 -46.06
C THR A 453 -9.96 2.54 -47.33
N LYS A 454 -10.70 3.60 -47.69
CA LYS A 454 -11.63 3.65 -48.84
C LYS A 454 -12.82 2.67 -48.78
N HIS A 455 -13.07 2.03 -47.64
CA HIS A 455 -14.28 1.21 -47.43
C HIS A 455 -15.48 2.00 -46.89
N ILE A 456 -15.27 3.25 -46.50
CA ILE A 456 -16.30 4.14 -45.97
C ILE A 456 -16.88 4.96 -47.12
N SER A 457 -18.18 4.81 -47.37
CA SER A 457 -18.87 5.58 -48.40
C SER A 457 -19.12 7.02 -47.95
N VAL A 458 -19.31 7.92 -48.91
CA VAL A 458 -19.61 9.33 -48.66
C VAL A 458 -20.89 9.47 -47.83
N GLU A 459 -21.91 8.68 -48.13
CA GLU A 459 -23.19 8.68 -47.40
C GLU A 459 -22.99 8.33 -45.93
N LEU A 460 -22.09 7.39 -45.62
CA LEU A 460 -21.80 6.98 -44.26
C LEU A 460 -21.03 8.08 -43.49
N VAL A 461 -20.14 8.83 -44.15
CA VAL A 461 -19.48 10.00 -43.54
C VAL A 461 -20.50 11.09 -43.21
N ILE A 462 -21.44 11.36 -44.12
CA ILE A 462 -22.50 12.35 -43.93
C ILE A 462 -23.45 11.93 -42.80
N GLU A 463 -23.88 10.66 -42.79
CA GLU A 463 -24.67 10.07 -41.71
C GLU A 463 -23.97 10.29 -40.36
N ALA A 464 -22.68 9.95 -40.29
CA ALA A 464 -21.89 10.08 -39.09
C ALA A 464 -21.71 11.53 -38.63
N PHE A 465 -21.47 12.44 -39.55
CA PHE A 465 -21.35 13.87 -39.26
C PHE A 465 -22.64 14.44 -38.67
N LEU A 466 -23.79 14.14 -39.28
CA LEU A 466 -25.10 14.59 -38.82
C LEU A 466 -25.48 14.00 -37.46
N PHE A 467 -25.11 12.75 -37.18
CA PHE A 467 -25.34 12.13 -35.88
C PHE A 467 -24.42 12.72 -34.81
N ALA A 468 -23.13 12.87 -35.11
CA ALA A 468 -22.15 13.47 -34.20
C ALA A 468 -22.53 14.90 -33.78
N ALA A 469 -23.21 15.66 -34.65
CA ALA A 469 -23.71 16.99 -34.36
C ALA A 469 -24.66 17.07 -33.15
N THR A 470 -25.28 15.95 -32.78
CA THR A 470 -26.18 15.88 -31.63
C THR A 470 -25.48 15.56 -30.30
N ARG A 471 -24.19 15.16 -30.32
CA ARG A 471 -23.56 14.53 -29.14
C ARG A 471 -22.06 14.72 -28.95
N ARG A 472 -21.26 14.95 -30.01
CA ARG A 472 -19.79 14.83 -29.95
C ARG A 472 -19.09 15.87 -30.81
N TRP A 473 -18.65 16.96 -30.17
CA TRP A 473 -17.99 18.09 -30.82
C TRP A 473 -16.69 17.71 -31.54
N GLU A 474 -15.88 16.81 -30.96
CA GLU A 474 -14.57 16.43 -31.50
C GLU A 474 -14.70 15.71 -32.84
N VAL A 475 -15.72 14.85 -32.97
CA VAL A 475 -16.01 14.10 -34.19
C VAL A 475 -16.53 15.04 -35.28
N VAL A 476 -17.42 15.98 -34.92
CA VAL A 476 -17.88 17.03 -35.86
C VAL A 476 -16.69 17.81 -36.37
N LYS A 477 -15.82 18.31 -35.49
CA LYS A 477 -14.63 19.07 -35.87
C LYS A 477 -13.69 18.30 -36.81
N ALA A 478 -13.53 17.00 -36.58
CA ALA A 478 -12.71 16.13 -37.42
C ALA A 478 -13.32 15.90 -38.81
N LEU A 479 -14.59 15.50 -38.86
CA LEU A 479 -15.31 15.19 -40.10
C LEU A 479 -15.68 16.42 -40.91
N MET A 480 -15.81 17.58 -40.26
CA MET A 480 -16.17 18.83 -40.91
C MET A 480 -15.26 19.09 -42.11
N ARG A 481 -13.94 18.85 -41.99
CA ARG A 481 -12.98 19.10 -43.08
C ARG A 481 -13.06 18.13 -44.26
N GLU A 482 -13.91 17.10 -44.20
CA GLU A 482 -14.05 16.15 -45.29
C GLU A 482 -14.74 16.81 -46.51
N PRO A 483 -14.27 16.59 -47.75
CA PRO A 483 -14.80 17.24 -48.95
C PRO A 483 -16.29 16.98 -49.21
N CYS A 484 -16.83 15.89 -48.67
CA CYS A 484 -18.24 15.54 -48.82
C CYS A 484 -19.19 16.34 -47.92
N ILE A 485 -18.67 17.10 -46.95
CA ILE A 485 -19.48 17.91 -46.05
C ILE A 485 -19.68 19.29 -46.70
N SER A 486 -20.74 19.40 -47.50
CA SER A 486 -21.18 20.66 -48.11
C SER A 486 -21.80 21.62 -47.10
N LEU A 487 -21.97 22.89 -47.49
CA LEU A 487 -22.70 23.90 -46.73
C LEU A 487 -24.12 23.47 -46.35
N GLU A 488 -24.82 22.77 -47.24
CA GLU A 488 -26.17 22.27 -46.98
C GLU A 488 -26.16 21.22 -45.86
N ILE A 489 -25.18 20.31 -45.88
CA ILE A 489 -25.01 19.29 -44.85
C ILE A 489 -24.62 19.93 -43.52
N ALA A 490 -23.71 20.92 -43.55
CA ALA A 490 -23.35 21.70 -42.36
C ALA A 490 -24.56 22.43 -41.75
N ARG A 491 -25.45 23.00 -42.58
CA ARG A 491 -26.70 23.62 -42.13
C ARG A 491 -27.66 22.60 -41.50
N LYS A 492 -27.79 21.41 -42.09
CA LYS A 492 -28.59 20.31 -41.50
C LYS A 492 -28.02 19.87 -40.15
N ALA A 493 -26.69 19.76 -40.03
CA ALA A 493 -26.02 19.46 -38.76
C ALA A 493 -26.26 20.54 -37.71
N TYR A 494 -26.24 21.82 -38.10
CA TYR A 494 -26.50 22.95 -37.20
C TYR A 494 -27.90 22.87 -36.60
N ASN A 495 -28.92 22.66 -37.43
CA ASN A 495 -30.30 22.52 -36.96
C ASN A 495 -30.46 21.35 -35.99
N LYS A 496 -29.77 20.22 -36.25
CA LYS A 496 -29.74 19.06 -35.34
C LYS A 496 -29.03 19.38 -34.02
N ALA A 497 -27.91 20.09 -34.06
CA ALA A 497 -27.17 20.51 -32.88
C ALA A 497 -28.01 21.43 -31.99
N MET A 498 -28.69 22.42 -32.59
CA MET A 498 -29.60 23.32 -31.89
C MET A 498 -30.77 22.58 -31.25
N ALA A 499 -31.43 21.68 -31.99
CA ALA A 499 -32.52 20.87 -31.47
C ALA A 499 -32.09 19.96 -30.31
N ALA A 500 -30.83 19.54 -30.29
CA ALA A 500 -30.23 18.72 -29.23
C ALA A 500 -29.57 19.54 -28.09
N GLY A 501 -29.65 20.88 -28.13
CA GLY A 501 -29.05 21.77 -27.13
C GLY A 501 -27.51 21.81 -27.14
N GLN A 502 -26.86 21.40 -28.23
CA GLN A 502 -25.40 21.34 -28.35
C GLN A 502 -24.81 22.69 -28.81
N THR A 503 -24.81 23.68 -27.93
CA THR A 503 -24.39 25.07 -28.24
C THR A 503 -22.97 25.17 -28.80
N ASN A 504 -22.01 24.44 -28.24
CA ASN A 504 -20.61 24.44 -28.69
C ASN A 504 -20.46 23.90 -30.13
N ILE A 505 -21.29 22.93 -30.51
CA ILE A 505 -21.31 22.36 -31.87
C ILE A 505 -21.98 23.34 -32.82
N ALA A 506 -23.10 23.94 -32.40
CA ALA A 506 -23.80 24.95 -33.19
C ALA A 506 -22.89 26.15 -33.50
N GLU A 507 -22.17 26.67 -32.51
CA GLU A 507 -21.20 27.77 -32.69
C GLU A 507 -20.07 27.41 -33.66
N LEU A 508 -19.52 26.19 -33.55
CA LEU A 508 -18.51 25.68 -34.48
C LEU A 508 -19.03 25.67 -35.92
N LEU A 509 -20.27 25.24 -36.13
CA LEU A 509 -20.90 25.15 -37.44
C LEU A 509 -21.23 26.54 -38.01
N VAL A 510 -21.69 27.48 -37.18
CA VAL A 510 -21.93 28.89 -37.59
C VAL A 510 -20.64 29.54 -38.08
N ARG A 511 -19.54 29.41 -37.32
CA ARG A 511 -18.24 29.98 -37.74
C ARG A 511 -17.80 29.47 -39.10
N ARG A 512 -18.08 28.21 -39.44
CA ARG A 512 -17.81 27.69 -40.77
C ARG A 512 -18.71 28.31 -41.83
N LEU A 513 -20.03 28.35 -41.58
CA LEU A 513 -21.00 28.92 -42.50
C LEU A 513 -20.67 30.40 -42.81
N ASP A 514 -20.26 31.17 -41.81
CA ASP A 514 -19.89 32.59 -41.95
C ASP A 514 -18.60 32.79 -42.76
N VAL A 515 -17.58 31.94 -42.57
CA VAL A 515 -16.33 32.03 -43.33
C VAL A 515 -16.59 31.74 -44.81
N GLU A 516 -17.34 30.70 -45.13
CA GLU A 516 -17.61 30.32 -46.52
C GLU A 516 -18.51 31.32 -47.24
N LEU A 517 -19.48 31.95 -46.55
CA LEU A 517 -20.28 33.05 -47.10
C LEU A 517 -19.39 34.27 -47.45
N LYS A 518 -18.47 34.64 -46.55
CA LYS A 518 -17.55 35.75 -46.78
C LYS A 518 -16.51 35.49 -47.87
N THR A 519 -16.09 34.23 -48.08
CA THR A 519 -15.16 33.87 -49.16
C THR A 519 -15.87 33.67 -50.50
N GLY A 520 -17.14 33.28 -50.50
CA GLY A 520 -17.98 33.17 -51.71
C GLY A 520 -18.27 34.54 -52.33
N GLU A 521 -18.49 35.57 -51.51
CA GLU A 521 -18.70 36.96 -51.95
C GLU A 521 -17.43 37.65 -52.51
N ILE A 522 -16.25 37.00 -52.43
CA ILE A 522 -14.97 37.55 -52.95
C ILE A 522 -14.56 36.87 -54.28
N CYS A 523 -15.23 35.78 -54.69
CA CYS A 523 -14.94 35.04 -55.93
C CYS A 523 -16.02 35.17 -57.02
N GLU A 524 -17.08 35.96 -56.77
CA GLU A 524 -17.98 36.51 -57.79
C GLU A 524 -17.61 37.98 -58.07
#